data_AF-A0A7S1MPN7-F1
#
_entry.id   AF-A0A7S1MPN7-F1
#
_cell.length_a   1.000
_cell.length_b   1.000
_cell.length_c   1.000
_cell.angle_alpha   90.00
_cell.angle_beta   90.00
_cell.angle_gamma   90.00
#
_symmetry.space_group_name_H-M   'P 1'
#
loop_
_entity.id
_entity.type
_entity.pdbx_description
1 polymer ?
#
loop_
_entity_poly.entity_id
_entity_poly.type
_entity_poly.pdbx_seq_one_letter_code
_entity_poly.pdbx_strand_id
1 'polypeptide(L)'
;MPHLLGHYPTCSYSSRQSAMGVRTGLPVALCILIGLTLAVPTSSIIHQKEACDTDLTFEDTEEGEQEEAEFPDEPTEDELEDLFVPDDEEEQDKTEKSKDKSEGQSLLEDMLDALPDIDGATIETFGGVPMIIHDDSEVAKTGSGMWVISMPEGCRTNHVRALMQDMPMGATSQFGGNPDQGGLCVLIMNGTKQQVTQEISGHNW
;
A
#
# COMPACT_ATOMS: atom_id res chain seq x y z
N MET A 1 0.42 14.27 -37.35
CA MET A 1 0.21 13.22 -36.33
C MET A 1 -1.01 13.58 -35.50
N PRO A 2 -2.16 12.91 -35.69
CA PRO A 2 -3.36 13.19 -34.90
C PRO A 2 -3.29 12.45 -33.55
N HIS A 3 -3.49 13.19 -32.46
CA HIS A 3 -3.62 12.65 -31.11
C HIS A 3 -4.97 11.94 -30.97
N LEU A 4 -4.96 10.62 -30.82
CA LEU A 4 -6.14 9.83 -30.46
C LEU A 4 -6.37 9.96 -28.95
N LEU A 5 -7.36 10.78 -28.58
CA LEU A 5 -7.86 10.86 -27.21
C LEU A 5 -8.81 9.68 -26.96
N GLY A 6 -8.25 8.58 -26.43
CA GLY A 6 -9.02 7.45 -25.95
C GLY A 6 -9.96 7.86 -24.82
N HIS A 7 -11.26 7.70 -25.04
CA HIS A 7 -12.28 7.87 -24.01
C HIS A 7 -12.30 6.62 -23.14
N TYR A 8 -11.87 6.74 -21.89
CA TYR A 8 -12.01 5.67 -20.91
C TYR A 8 -13.41 5.73 -20.27
N PRO A 9 -14.14 4.61 -20.20
CA PRO A 9 -15.41 4.56 -19.49
C PRO A 9 -15.17 4.75 -17.99
N THR A 10 -15.66 5.84 -17.43
CA THR A 10 -15.63 6.08 -15.98
C THR A 10 -16.76 5.29 -15.33
N CYS A 11 -16.42 4.26 -14.54
CA CYS A 11 -17.38 3.61 -13.67
C CYS A 11 -17.69 4.53 -12.48
N SER A 12 -18.84 5.19 -12.52
CA SER A 12 -19.34 5.98 -11.39
C SER A 12 -19.77 5.02 -10.27
N TYR A 13 -18.99 4.97 -9.19
CA TYR A 13 -19.30 4.19 -8.00
C TYR A 13 -20.44 4.85 -7.23
N SER A 14 -21.69 4.45 -7.52
CA SER A 14 -22.87 4.92 -6.79
C SER A 14 -22.97 4.18 -5.46
N SER A 15 -22.38 4.75 -4.42
CA SER A 15 -22.49 4.25 -3.04
C SER A 15 -23.92 4.47 -2.53
N ARG A 16 -24.77 3.44 -2.63
CA ARG A 16 -26.08 3.43 -1.97
C ARG A 16 -25.87 3.21 -0.47
N GLN A 17 -25.90 4.29 0.30
CA GLN A 17 -26.05 4.21 1.75
C GLN A 17 -27.44 3.63 2.08
N SER A 18 -27.49 2.34 2.43
CA SER A 18 -28.65 1.77 3.11
C SER A 18 -28.70 2.34 4.53
N ALA A 19 -29.55 3.36 4.72
CA ALA A 19 -29.96 3.85 6.02
C ALA A 19 -30.68 2.74 6.79
N MET A 20 -29.95 1.98 7.60
CA MET A 20 -30.54 1.10 8.61
C MET A 20 -30.99 1.96 9.80
N GLY A 21 -32.30 2.22 9.87
CA GLY A 21 -32.92 2.89 11.00
C GLY A 21 -32.76 2.09 12.29
N VAL A 22 -31.89 2.56 13.18
CA VAL A 22 -31.73 2.04 14.54
C VAL A 22 -32.96 2.46 15.34
N ARG A 23 -33.86 1.51 15.63
CA ARG A 23 -34.98 1.69 16.55
C ARG A 23 -34.44 1.72 17.98
N THR A 24 -34.59 2.85 18.65
CA THR A 24 -34.40 3.02 20.08
C THR A 24 -35.48 2.30 20.87
N GLY A 25 -35.09 1.69 21.99
CA GLY A 25 -35.97 1.41 23.12
C GLY A 25 -36.28 -0.06 23.39
N LEU A 26 -35.51 -0.65 24.32
CA LEU A 26 -36.06 -1.66 25.22
C LEU A 26 -35.33 -1.59 26.57
N PRO A 27 -36.07 -1.48 27.70
CA PRO A 27 -35.48 -1.36 29.03
C PRO A 27 -34.93 -2.69 29.54
N VAL A 28 -33.87 -2.57 30.32
CA VAL A 28 -33.16 -3.63 31.05
C VAL A 28 -34.14 -4.35 31.98
N ALA A 29 -34.48 -5.60 31.65
CA ALA A 29 -35.19 -6.52 32.53
C ALA A 29 -34.40 -7.82 32.66
N LEU A 30 -33.58 -7.86 33.71
CA LEU A 30 -33.36 -8.99 34.62
C LEU A 30 -33.87 -10.36 34.13
N CYS A 31 -33.05 -11.12 33.41
CA CYS A 31 -33.27 -12.56 33.19
C CYS A 31 -32.32 -13.37 34.08
N ILE A 32 -32.93 -13.90 35.13
CA ILE A 32 -32.38 -14.84 36.11
C ILE A 32 -32.19 -16.22 35.47
N LEU A 33 -31.04 -16.81 35.78
CA LEU A 33 -30.64 -18.23 35.66
C LEU A 33 -31.78 -19.23 35.37
N ILE A 34 -31.88 -19.70 34.12
CA ILE A 34 -32.42 -21.03 33.80
C ILE A 34 -31.58 -21.60 32.67
N GLY A 35 -31.01 -22.79 32.91
CA GLY A 35 -30.31 -23.57 31.89
C GLY A 35 -31.26 -23.88 30.74
N LEU A 36 -31.04 -23.22 29.61
CA LEU A 36 -31.72 -23.48 28.36
C LEU A 36 -30.65 -23.78 27.31
N THR A 37 -30.65 -25.01 26.82
CA THR A 37 -29.93 -25.44 25.62
C THR A 37 -30.37 -24.55 24.46
N LEU A 38 -29.56 -23.53 24.15
CA LEU A 38 -29.77 -22.66 23.00
C LEU A 38 -29.39 -23.44 21.73
N ALA A 39 -30.42 -23.91 21.04
CA ALA A 39 -30.34 -24.25 19.63
C ALA A 39 -29.84 -23.01 18.87
N VAL A 40 -28.69 -23.16 18.21
CA VAL A 40 -28.09 -22.12 17.37
C VAL A 40 -29.01 -21.88 16.17
N PRO A 41 -29.54 -20.66 15.95
CA PRO A 41 -30.24 -20.36 14.73
C PRO A 41 -29.22 -20.35 13.59
N THR A 42 -29.33 -21.32 12.68
CA THR A 42 -28.68 -21.27 11.37
C THR A 42 -29.26 -20.10 10.59
N SER A 43 -28.61 -18.94 10.67
CA SER A 43 -28.90 -17.81 9.79
C SER A 43 -28.60 -18.23 8.36
N SER A 44 -29.67 -18.50 7.61
CA SER A 44 -29.60 -18.66 6.16
C SER A 44 -29.05 -17.36 5.56
N ILE A 45 -27.80 -17.41 5.10
CA ILE A 45 -27.21 -16.41 4.23
C ILE A 45 -27.99 -16.48 2.91
N ILE A 46 -28.91 -15.54 2.71
CA ILE A 46 -29.57 -15.34 1.43
C ILE A 46 -28.52 -14.70 0.51
N HIS A 47 -27.89 -15.53 -0.32
CA HIS A 47 -27.16 -15.09 -1.50
C HIS A 47 -28.15 -14.41 -2.44
N GLN A 48 -28.27 -13.07 -2.37
CA GLN A 48 -28.82 -12.33 -3.50
C GLN A 48 -27.75 -12.32 -4.59
N LYS A 49 -27.86 -13.27 -5.52
CA LYS A 49 -27.27 -13.13 -6.86
C LYS A 49 -28.07 -12.05 -7.56
N GLU A 50 -27.61 -10.81 -7.48
CA GLU A 50 -27.97 -9.83 -8.50
C GLU A 50 -27.24 -10.27 -9.78
N ALA A 51 -28.03 -10.75 -10.74
CA ALA A 51 -27.56 -11.02 -12.08
C ALA A 51 -27.16 -9.69 -12.72
N CYS A 52 -25.86 -9.47 -12.88
CA CYS A 52 -25.38 -8.52 -13.88
C CYS A 52 -25.65 -9.15 -15.25
N ASP A 53 -26.82 -8.85 -15.79
CA ASP A 53 -27.13 -9.01 -17.22
C ASP A 53 -26.27 -7.98 -17.98
N THR A 54 -25.02 -8.35 -18.26
CA THR A 54 -24.20 -7.67 -19.27
C THR A 54 -24.22 -8.53 -20.52
N ASP A 55 -25.26 -8.33 -21.32
CA ASP A 55 -25.24 -8.62 -22.76
C ASP A 55 -24.27 -7.63 -23.41
N LEU A 56 -22.98 -7.96 -23.35
CA LEU A 56 -21.95 -7.32 -24.16
C LEU A 56 -21.65 -8.30 -25.28
N THR A 57 -22.34 -8.09 -26.40
CA THR A 57 -21.92 -8.60 -27.71
C THR A 57 -20.54 -8.01 -28.01
N PHE A 58 -19.52 -8.80 -27.69
CA PHE A 58 -18.13 -8.51 -28.03
C PHE A 58 -18.00 -8.71 -29.53
N GLU A 59 -18.05 -7.63 -30.31
CA GLU A 59 -17.74 -7.67 -31.73
C GLU A 59 -16.28 -8.10 -31.89
N ASP A 60 -16.10 -9.19 -32.64
CA ASP A 60 -14.80 -9.78 -32.99
C ASP A 60 -13.86 -8.69 -33.51
N THR A 61 -12.89 -8.31 -32.68
CA THR A 61 -11.80 -7.42 -33.09
C THR A 61 -10.79 -8.24 -33.86
N GLU A 62 -10.66 -7.89 -35.13
CA GLU A 62 -9.75 -8.49 -36.11
C GLU A 62 -8.33 -8.64 -35.57
N GLU A 63 -7.73 -9.79 -35.87
CA GLU A 63 -6.35 -10.15 -35.58
C GLU A 63 -5.40 -9.16 -36.28
N GLY A 64 -4.93 -8.16 -35.54
CA GLY A 64 -3.86 -7.27 -35.97
C GLY A 64 -2.52 -8.01 -35.94
N GLU A 65 -1.87 -8.07 -37.11
CA GLU A 65 -0.52 -8.59 -37.32
C GLU A 65 0.45 -8.01 -36.28
N GLN A 66 1.16 -8.90 -35.57
CA GLN A 66 2.21 -8.55 -34.63
C GLN A 66 3.40 -8.00 -35.42
N GLU A 67 3.60 -6.68 -35.37
CA GLU A 67 4.89 -6.08 -35.69
C GLU A 67 5.90 -6.54 -34.62
N GLU A 68 6.88 -7.33 -35.04
CA GLU A 68 8.06 -7.67 -34.28
C GLU A 68 8.80 -6.37 -33.93
N ALA A 69 8.64 -5.89 -32.70
CA ALA A 69 9.44 -4.81 -32.18
C ALA A 69 10.89 -5.30 -32.05
N GLU A 70 11.76 -4.82 -32.94
CA GLU A 70 13.22 -4.92 -32.81
C GLU A 70 13.63 -4.35 -31.45
N PHE A 71 14.01 -5.24 -30.53
CA PHE A 71 14.68 -4.86 -29.29
C PHE A 71 16.04 -4.27 -29.66
N PRO A 72 16.39 -3.06 -29.19
CA PRO A 72 17.73 -2.53 -29.37
C PRO A 72 18.75 -3.44 -28.69
N ASP A 73 19.82 -3.75 -29.41
CA ASP A 73 20.90 -4.63 -28.97
C ASP A 73 21.43 -4.25 -27.58
N GLU A 74 21.64 -5.25 -26.74
CA GLU A 74 22.23 -5.11 -25.41
C GLU A 74 23.56 -4.34 -25.49
N PRO A 75 23.80 -3.38 -24.59
CA PRO A 75 25.08 -2.68 -24.53
C PRO A 75 26.18 -3.70 -24.20
N THR A 76 27.12 -3.84 -25.12
CA THR A 76 28.32 -4.67 -24.97
C THR A 76 29.17 -4.21 -23.79
N GLU A 77 29.70 -5.16 -23.02
CA GLU A 77 30.38 -4.98 -21.72
C GLU A 77 31.69 -4.15 -21.76
N ASP A 78 32.12 -3.67 -22.94
CA ASP A 78 33.41 -3.01 -23.15
C ASP A 78 33.42 -1.49 -22.86
N GLU A 79 32.30 -0.85 -22.49
CA GLU A 79 32.24 0.62 -22.24
C GLU A 79 32.19 1.04 -20.75
N LEU A 80 32.31 0.12 -19.80
CA LEU A 80 32.13 0.43 -18.36
C LEU A 80 33.42 0.55 -17.52
N GLU A 81 34.62 0.47 -18.13
CA GLU A 81 35.89 0.42 -17.36
C GLU A 81 36.56 1.78 -17.05
N ASP A 82 36.03 2.93 -17.51
CA ASP A 82 36.78 4.20 -17.50
C ASP A 82 36.40 5.24 -16.41
N LEU A 83 35.69 4.87 -15.34
CA LEU A 83 35.25 5.84 -14.30
C LEU A 83 35.80 5.64 -12.88
N PHE A 84 36.79 4.77 -12.66
CA PHE A 84 37.48 4.70 -11.37
C PHE A 84 38.73 5.57 -11.34
N VAL A 85 38.57 6.83 -10.91
CA VAL A 85 39.68 7.66 -10.42
C VAL A 85 39.89 7.30 -8.94
N PRO A 86 41.03 6.70 -8.55
CA PRO A 86 41.39 6.56 -7.15
C PRO A 86 41.72 7.96 -6.62
N ASP A 87 40.82 8.53 -5.82
CA ASP A 87 41.13 9.73 -5.04
C ASP A 87 42.06 9.33 -3.88
N ASP A 88 43.20 10.00 -3.89
CA ASP A 88 44.37 9.73 -3.08
C ASP A 88 44.10 9.81 -1.57
N GLU A 89 44.82 8.95 -0.86
CA GLU A 89 44.94 8.92 0.59
C GLU A 89 45.51 10.25 1.11
N GLU A 90 44.74 10.97 1.93
CA GLU A 90 45.31 11.97 2.84
C GLU A 90 44.99 11.60 4.29
N GLU A 91 46.06 11.20 4.96
CA GLU A 91 46.20 10.88 6.37
C GLU A 91 46.23 12.17 7.21
N GLN A 92 45.89 12.04 8.52
CA GLN A 92 45.96 13.04 9.62
C GLN A 92 44.60 13.74 9.89
N ASP A 93 44.12 13.90 11.11
CA ASP A 93 44.81 14.06 12.40
C ASP A 93 43.90 13.59 13.55
N LYS A 94 44.53 13.15 14.64
CA LYS A 94 43.90 12.81 15.91
C LYS A 94 43.50 14.10 16.65
N THR A 95 42.68 13.90 17.69
CA THR A 95 42.28 14.87 18.73
C THR A 95 41.15 15.81 18.25
N GLU A 96 39.97 15.90 18.87
CA GLU A 96 39.66 16.03 20.28
C GLU A 96 38.26 15.50 20.63
N LYS A 97 38.11 15.30 21.94
CA LYS A 97 36.96 14.81 22.67
C LYS A 97 35.97 15.95 22.88
N SER A 98 34.89 16.02 22.11
CA SER A 98 33.72 16.84 22.44
C SER A 98 32.42 16.03 22.33
N LYS A 99 31.57 16.36 23.28
CA LYS A 99 30.33 15.72 23.67
C LYS A 99 29.24 16.39 22.84
N ASP A 100 29.02 15.96 21.60
CA ASP A 100 27.89 16.43 20.82
C ASP A 100 26.88 15.32 20.56
N LYS A 101 25.67 15.66 20.96
CA LYS A 101 24.51 14.80 21.11
C LYS A 101 23.55 15.27 20.02
N SER A 102 23.16 14.33 19.17
CA SER A 102 22.03 14.42 18.23
C SER A 102 22.08 15.53 17.15
N GLU A 103 22.98 15.41 16.17
CA GLU A 103 22.90 16.19 14.92
C GLU A 103 22.25 15.41 13.75
N GLY A 104 21.97 14.12 13.92
CA GLY A 104 21.38 13.28 12.85
C GLY A 104 19.86 13.40 12.66
N GLN A 105 19.15 14.24 13.43
CA GLN A 105 17.69 14.38 13.32
C GLN A 105 17.24 15.62 12.54
N SER A 106 18.09 16.63 12.33
CA SER A 106 17.63 17.90 11.71
C SER A 106 17.34 17.78 10.22
N LEU A 107 18.05 16.88 9.50
CA LEU A 107 17.94 16.80 8.05
C LEU A 107 16.56 16.27 7.60
N LEU A 108 15.94 15.40 8.40
CA LEU A 108 14.57 14.94 8.14
C LEU A 108 13.54 16.02 8.46
N GLU A 109 13.74 16.80 9.53
CA GLU A 109 12.83 17.92 9.88
C GLU A 109 12.82 18.99 8.78
N ASP A 110 13.98 19.35 8.25
CA ASP A 110 14.10 20.31 7.15
C ASP A 110 13.47 19.81 5.84
N MET A 111 13.48 18.49 5.59
CA MET A 111 12.80 17.88 4.44
C MET A 111 11.29 17.80 4.63
N LEU A 112 10.79 17.62 5.86
CA LEU A 112 9.36 17.65 6.14
C LEU A 112 8.77 19.06 5.98
N ASP A 113 9.50 20.11 6.35
CA ASP A 113 9.06 21.51 6.19
C ASP A 113 9.00 21.96 4.72
N ALA A 114 9.70 21.26 3.82
CA ALA A 114 9.67 21.55 2.38
C ALA A 114 8.51 20.86 1.65
N LEU A 115 7.81 19.92 2.29
CA LEU A 115 6.61 19.34 1.71
C LEU A 115 5.49 20.38 1.79
N PRO A 116 4.75 20.63 0.68
CA PRO A 116 3.61 21.53 0.73
C PRO A 116 2.67 21.03 1.82
N ASP A 117 2.12 21.94 2.63
CA ASP A 117 1.12 21.61 3.66
C ASP A 117 0.06 20.69 3.04
N ILE A 118 0.16 19.39 3.32
CA ILE A 118 -0.84 18.43 2.92
C ILE A 118 -1.96 18.61 3.92
N ASP A 119 -2.82 19.60 3.67
CA ASP A 119 -3.98 19.88 4.50
C ASP A 119 -4.75 18.57 4.75
N GLY A 120 -4.83 18.17 6.02
CA GLY A 120 -5.53 16.96 6.45
C GLY A 120 -4.73 15.67 6.30
N ALA A 121 -3.41 15.69 6.45
CA ALA A 121 -2.60 14.48 6.63
C ALA A 121 -1.66 14.59 7.84
N THR A 122 -1.55 13.50 8.59
CA THR A 122 -0.58 13.34 9.68
C THR A 122 0.57 12.46 9.18
N ILE A 123 1.81 12.93 9.35
CA ILE A 123 3.01 12.13 9.08
C ILE A 123 3.48 11.49 10.40
N GLU A 124 3.51 10.17 10.45
CA GLU A 124 3.99 9.39 11.59
C GLU A 124 5.12 8.47 11.15
N THR A 125 6.13 8.25 11.99
CA THR A 125 7.24 7.33 11.67
C THR A 125 7.05 5.98 12.36
N PHE A 126 7.12 4.89 11.59
CA PHE A 126 6.99 3.52 12.09
C PHE A 126 8.18 2.68 11.67
N GLY A 127 8.92 2.13 12.64
CA GLY A 127 10.11 1.33 12.34
C GLY A 127 11.17 2.10 11.53
N GLY A 128 11.22 3.43 11.64
CA GLY A 128 12.13 4.28 10.86
C GLY A 128 11.58 4.74 9.50
N VAL A 129 10.41 4.25 9.09
CA VAL A 129 9.79 4.62 7.81
C VAL A 129 8.69 5.67 8.05
N PRO A 130 8.74 6.84 7.38
CA PRO A 130 7.67 7.81 7.44
C PRO A 130 6.42 7.28 6.72
N MET A 131 5.26 7.36 7.38
CA MET A 131 3.95 7.04 6.84
C MET A 131 3.05 8.27 6.86
N ILE A 132 2.34 8.48 5.76
CA ILE A 132 1.37 9.57 5.61
C ILE A 132 -0.03 9.00 5.82
N ILE A 133 -0.73 9.50 6.84
CA ILE A 133 -2.10 9.09 7.16
C ILE A 133 -3.01 10.28 6.91
N HIS A 134 -3.86 10.19 5.89
CA HIS A 134 -4.89 11.21 5.65
C HIS A 134 -5.97 11.18 6.73
N ASP A 135 -6.34 12.33 7.28
CA ASP A 135 -7.36 12.51 8.31
C ASP A 135 -8.73 11.97 7.88
N ASP A 136 -8.98 12.00 6.57
CA ASP A 136 -10.22 11.49 5.98
C ASP A 136 -10.24 9.99 5.73
N SER A 137 -9.11 9.30 5.90
CA SER A 137 -9.00 7.85 5.69
C SER A 137 -9.75 7.06 6.77
N GLU A 138 -10.17 5.83 6.42
CA GLU A 138 -10.75 4.88 7.39
C GLU A 138 -9.76 4.53 8.50
N VAL A 139 -8.46 4.52 8.16
CA VAL A 139 -7.36 4.29 9.08
C VAL A 139 -7.33 5.36 10.17
N ALA A 140 -7.41 6.64 9.80
CA ALA A 140 -7.46 7.74 10.77
C ALA A 140 -8.71 7.68 11.65
N LYS A 141 -9.86 7.29 11.07
CA LYS A 141 -11.16 7.28 11.75
C LYS A 141 -11.37 6.08 12.66
N THR A 142 -10.89 4.89 12.28
CA THR A 142 -11.21 3.62 12.94
C THR A 142 -9.98 2.87 13.47
N GLY A 143 -8.77 3.27 13.08
CA GLY A 143 -7.53 2.56 13.39
C GLY A 143 -7.28 1.31 12.54
N SER A 144 -8.16 1.04 11.57
CA SER A 144 -8.06 -0.07 10.60
C SER A 144 -8.52 0.38 9.22
N GLY A 145 -7.99 -0.25 8.17
CA GLY A 145 -8.39 0.07 6.80
C GLY A 145 -7.34 -0.37 5.80
N MET A 146 -7.35 0.26 4.63
CA MET A 146 -6.33 0.05 3.61
C MET A 146 -5.09 0.90 3.88
N TRP A 147 -3.93 0.28 3.74
CA TRP A 147 -2.62 0.87 3.88
C TRP A 147 -1.85 0.67 2.58
N VAL A 148 -1.16 1.72 2.14
CA VAL A 148 -0.26 1.68 0.98
C VAL A 148 1.16 1.81 1.51
N ILE A 149 1.94 0.76 1.36
CA ILE A 149 3.34 0.70 1.78
C ILE A 149 4.18 0.83 0.51
N SER A 150 4.87 1.96 0.39
CA SER A 150 5.88 2.16 -0.66
C SER A 150 7.24 1.72 -0.12
N MET A 151 7.93 0.88 -0.89
CA MET A 151 9.30 0.49 -0.60
C MET A 151 10.29 1.44 -1.29
N PRO A 152 11.55 1.50 -0.82
CA PRO A 152 12.62 2.19 -1.51
C PRO A 152 12.76 1.73 -2.96
N GLU A 153 13.35 2.59 -3.80
CA GLU A 153 13.67 2.26 -5.18
C GLU A 153 14.59 1.03 -5.26
N GLY A 154 14.49 0.26 -6.36
CA GLY A 154 15.28 -0.95 -6.56
C GLY A 154 14.77 -2.19 -5.79
N CYS A 155 13.55 -2.15 -5.25
CA CYS A 155 12.93 -3.35 -4.71
C CYS A 155 12.72 -4.40 -5.81
N ARG A 156 12.82 -5.69 -5.46
CA ARG A 156 12.61 -6.82 -6.37
C ARG A 156 11.26 -7.47 -6.10
N THR A 157 10.72 -8.22 -7.07
CA THR A 157 9.39 -8.84 -6.94
C THR A 157 9.35 -9.88 -5.82
N ASN A 158 10.48 -10.52 -5.51
CA ASN A 158 10.58 -11.40 -4.34
C ASN A 158 10.42 -10.67 -3.01
N HIS A 159 10.86 -9.41 -2.88
CA HIS A 159 10.69 -8.61 -1.65
C HIS A 159 9.21 -8.29 -1.42
N VAL A 160 8.52 -7.81 -2.46
CA VAL A 160 7.06 -7.56 -2.41
C VAL A 160 6.31 -8.84 -2.05
N ARG A 161 6.68 -9.97 -2.68
CA ARG A 161 6.05 -11.27 -2.43
C ARG A 161 6.30 -11.79 -1.01
N ALA A 162 7.50 -11.57 -0.46
CA ALA A 162 7.82 -11.96 0.92
C ALA A 162 6.93 -11.21 1.92
N LEU A 163 6.79 -9.89 1.76
CA LEU A 163 5.86 -9.08 2.57
C LEU A 163 4.41 -9.60 2.49
N MET A 164 3.96 -10.02 1.31
CA MET A 164 2.61 -10.59 1.16
C MET A 164 2.46 -11.95 1.87
N GLN A 165 3.53 -12.74 1.96
CA GLN A 165 3.51 -14.09 2.57
C GLN A 165 3.57 -14.04 4.09
N ASP A 166 4.31 -13.08 4.65
CA ASP A 166 4.58 -12.97 6.09
C ASP A 166 3.57 -12.09 6.85
N MET A 167 2.44 -11.77 6.22
CA MET A 167 1.39 -10.91 6.77
C MET A 167 0.91 -11.34 8.17
N PRO A 168 0.76 -10.41 9.12
CA PRO A 168 0.31 -10.72 10.48
C PRO A 168 -1.13 -11.26 10.46
N MET A 169 -1.43 -12.12 11.43
CA MET A 169 -2.74 -12.74 11.53
C MET A 169 -3.87 -11.70 11.58
N GLY A 170 -4.83 -11.85 10.67
CA GLY A 170 -5.98 -10.95 10.52
C GLY A 170 -5.76 -9.76 9.58
N ALA A 171 -4.55 -9.53 9.07
CA ALA A 171 -4.31 -8.63 7.95
C ALA A 171 -4.42 -9.39 6.62
N THR A 172 -4.73 -8.68 5.53
CA THR A 172 -4.87 -9.27 4.19
C THR A 172 -4.18 -8.40 3.15
N SER A 173 -3.40 -9.02 2.25
CA SER A 173 -2.83 -8.29 1.11
C SER A 173 -3.92 -8.09 0.05
N GLN A 174 -4.13 -6.85 -0.37
CA GLN A 174 -5.08 -6.51 -1.43
C GLN A 174 -4.41 -6.42 -2.80
N PHE A 175 -3.17 -5.92 -2.83
CA PHE A 175 -2.39 -5.78 -4.06
C PHE A 175 -0.90 -5.77 -3.73
N GLY A 176 -0.09 -6.38 -4.58
CA GLY A 176 1.37 -6.24 -4.54
C GLY A 176 1.88 -5.97 -5.95
N GLY A 177 2.78 -5.00 -6.08
CA GLY A 177 3.42 -4.67 -7.35
C GLY A 177 4.44 -5.71 -7.82
N ASN A 178 4.89 -5.58 -9.07
CA ASN A 178 5.84 -6.48 -9.71
C ASN A 178 6.96 -5.66 -10.39
N PRO A 179 7.93 -5.14 -9.60
CA PRO A 179 9.01 -4.28 -10.11
C PRO A 179 9.84 -4.94 -11.22
N ASP A 180 10.06 -6.25 -11.16
CA ASP A 180 10.83 -6.98 -12.18
C ASP A 180 10.13 -7.01 -13.56
N GLN A 181 8.84 -6.65 -13.61
CA GLN A 181 8.05 -6.52 -14.85
C GLN A 181 7.62 -5.07 -15.11
N GLY A 182 8.36 -4.09 -14.56
CA GLY A 182 8.06 -2.66 -14.71
C GLY A 182 6.90 -2.16 -13.83
N GLY A 183 6.46 -2.94 -12.84
CA GLY A 183 5.49 -2.53 -11.85
C GLY A 183 6.08 -1.64 -10.74
N LEU A 184 5.23 -1.17 -9.83
CA LEU A 184 5.65 -0.32 -8.71
C LEU A 184 6.16 -1.12 -7.51
N CYS A 185 7.06 -0.51 -6.73
CA CYS A 185 7.52 -1.01 -5.43
C CYS A 185 6.50 -0.74 -4.32
N VAL A 186 5.27 -1.26 -4.49
CA VAL A 186 4.14 -0.98 -3.59
C VAL A 186 3.45 -2.26 -3.13
N LEU A 187 3.07 -2.29 -1.86
CA LEU A 187 2.15 -3.25 -1.26
C LEU A 187 0.93 -2.51 -0.73
N ILE A 188 -0.27 -2.98 -1.07
CA ILE A 188 -1.52 -2.53 -0.48
C ILE A 188 -2.05 -3.64 0.42
N MET A 189 -2.26 -3.33 1.69
CA MET A 189 -2.81 -4.28 2.67
C MET A 189 -3.99 -3.69 3.43
N ASN A 190 -4.95 -4.54 3.80
CA ASN A 190 -6.00 -4.19 4.74
C ASN A 190 -5.65 -4.74 6.13
N GLY A 191 -5.65 -3.87 7.14
CA GLY A 191 -5.31 -4.24 8.51
C GLY A 191 -5.38 -3.07 9.49
N THR A 192 -5.02 -3.34 10.74
CA THR A 192 -4.90 -2.35 11.82
C THR A 192 -3.52 -1.69 11.80
N LYS A 193 -3.42 -0.49 12.39
CA LYS A 193 -2.14 0.21 12.59
C LYS A 193 -1.06 -0.68 13.24
N GLN A 194 -1.47 -1.48 14.24
CA GLN A 194 -0.57 -2.40 14.93
C GLN A 194 -0.06 -3.51 14.01
N GLN A 195 -0.93 -4.07 13.16
CA GLN A 195 -0.54 -5.09 12.18
C GLN A 195 0.46 -4.53 11.16
N VAL A 196 0.21 -3.34 10.62
CA VAL A 196 1.14 -2.70 9.68
C VAL A 196 2.48 -2.41 10.34
N THR A 197 2.46 -1.93 11.58
CA THR A 197 3.71 -1.68 12.34
C THR A 197 4.48 -2.98 12.58
N GLN A 198 3.77 -4.07 12.91
CA GLN A 198 4.38 -5.38 13.10
C GLN A 198 5.02 -5.89 11.81
N GLU A 199 4.34 -5.75 10.67
CA GLU A 199 4.86 -6.12 9.36
C GLU A 199 6.14 -5.32 9.07
N ILE A 200 6.08 -3.98 9.10
CA ILE A 200 7.21 -3.11 8.77
C ILE A 200 8.41 -3.33 9.71
N SER A 201 8.16 -3.57 11.00
CA SER A 201 9.24 -3.80 11.98
C SER A 201 9.88 -5.18 11.86
N GLY A 202 9.23 -6.13 11.17
CA GLY A 202 9.72 -7.49 10.97
C GLY A 202 10.73 -7.62 9.83
N HIS A 203 10.78 -6.65 8.92
CA HIS A 203 11.64 -6.69 7.74
C HIS A 203 12.83 -5.74 7.87
N ASN A 204 14.02 -6.25 7.56
CA ASN A 204 15.20 -5.40 7.38
C ASN A 204 15.18 -4.88 5.94
N TRP A 205 14.88 -3.60 5.79
CA TRP A 205 14.86 -2.86 4.52
C TRP A 205 16.23 -2.29 4.17
#